data_AF-A0A410PPY5-F1
#
_entry.id   AF-A0A410PPY5-F1
#
_cell.length_a   1.000
_cell.length_b   1.000
_cell.length_c   1.000
_cell.angle_alpha   90.00
_cell.angle_beta   90.00
_cell.angle_gamma   90.00
#
_symmetry.space_group_name_H-M   'P 1'
#
loop_
_entity.id
_entity.type
_entity.pdbx_description
1 polymer ?
#
loop_
_entity_poly.entity_id
_entity_poly.type
_entity_poly.pdbx_seq_one_letter_code
_entity_poly.pdbx_strand_id
1 'polypeptide(L)'
;MNKIIFNKNIRIGKVLFVVEGTRDEMYILHKIFTKVFDYQYETRNRLDEYRPYNKKENPLSSIFVINTKESNIKDIKDADGYLDDLFTVLINEYEFPVNKAAIFYIFDRDNKSNTDSKIFRELINNLKNSREPNNVTYTQGLLLLGYPSIESFTASNYIDDTFNIKMDTGRNLKSYLNSISNCTNQRINKSTIEKAVKEMLEAITNISTEDYNLDDFSQTNMKIYEYQEEHYLINKNYKLLSLLCISLIDLRLIEIEDENED
;
A
#
# COMPACT_ATOMS: atom_id res chain seq x y z
N MET A 1 -6.17 8.84 23.24
CA MET A 1 -6.39 7.91 22.10
C MET A 1 -6.06 8.70 20.85
N ASN A 2 -5.40 8.14 19.82
CA ASN A 2 -4.98 9.00 18.71
C ASN A 2 -6.20 9.43 17.90
N LYS A 3 -6.36 10.75 17.73
CA LYS A 3 -7.43 11.33 16.94
C LYS A 3 -7.00 11.32 15.47
N ILE A 4 -7.84 10.70 14.64
CA ILE A 4 -7.57 10.53 13.21
C ILE A 4 -8.35 11.58 12.43
N ILE A 5 -7.63 12.47 11.73
CA ILE A 5 -8.23 13.52 10.90
C ILE A 5 -8.16 13.12 9.43
N PHE A 6 -9.28 13.29 8.73
CA PHE A 6 -9.36 13.09 7.28
C PHE A 6 -9.35 14.43 6.56
N ASN A 7 -8.28 14.68 5.83
CA ASN A 7 -8.12 15.89 5.04
C ASN A 7 -8.70 15.69 3.64
N LYS A 8 -9.91 16.20 3.44
CA LYS A 8 -10.57 16.22 2.12
C LYS A 8 -10.16 17.47 1.35
N ASN A 9 -10.20 17.38 0.02
CA ASN A 9 -9.97 18.49 -0.91
C ASN A 9 -8.56 19.11 -0.85
N ILE A 10 -7.57 18.40 -0.28
CA ILE A 10 -6.18 18.82 -0.34
C ILE A 10 -5.56 18.45 -1.70
N ARG A 11 -4.50 19.16 -2.07
CA ARG A 11 -3.73 18.86 -3.28
C ARG A 11 -2.62 17.88 -2.93
N ILE A 12 -2.75 16.64 -3.39
CA ILE A 12 -1.75 15.58 -3.21
C ILE A 12 -0.81 15.43 -4.41
N GLY A 13 -1.06 16.19 -5.48
CA GLY A 13 -0.32 16.10 -6.73
C GLY A 13 -0.65 14.84 -7.52
N LYS A 14 0.29 14.38 -8.33
CA LYS A 14 0.17 13.14 -9.11
C LYS A 14 0.69 11.99 -8.27
N VAL A 15 -0.08 10.90 -8.18
CA VAL A 15 0.29 9.73 -7.37
C VAL A 15 0.21 8.49 -8.25
N LEU A 16 1.26 7.67 -8.22
CA LEU A 16 1.33 6.40 -8.91
C LEU A 16 1.36 5.26 -7.89
N PHE A 17 0.47 4.29 -8.04
CA PHE A 17 0.56 3.02 -7.35
C PHE A 17 0.99 1.93 -8.32
N VAL A 18 2.02 1.18 -7.94
CA VAL A 18 2.45 -0.05 -8.61
C VAL A 18 2.04 -1.22 -7.73
N VAL A 19 1.16 -2.07 -8.23
CA VAL A 19 0.57 -3.17 -7.44
C VAL A 19 0.92 -4.54 -8.01
N GLU A 20 0.84 -5.58 -7.19
CA GLU A 20 1.12 -6.97 -7.62
C GLU A 20 -0.05 -7.60 -8.40
N GLY A 21 -1.28 -7.43 -7.90
CA GLY A 21 -2.50 -8.02 -8.46
C GLY A 21 -3.26 -7.11 -9.42
N THR A 22 -4.23 -7.70 -10.12
CA THR A 22 -4.98 -7.02 -11.20
C THR A 22 -6.39 -6.58 -10.79
N ARG A 23 -6.85 -6.92 -9.58
CA ARG A 23 -8.26 -6.70 -9.19
C ARG A 23 -8.42 -6.13 -7.79
N ASP A 24 -7.97 -6.82 -6.75
CA ASP A 24 -8.34 -6.47 -5.38
C ASP A 24 -7.64 -5.18 -4.92
N GLU A 25 -6.34 -5.02 -5.18
CA GLU A 25 -5.57 -3.81 -4.89
C GLU A 25 -6.14 -2.60 -5.64
N MET A 26 -6.34 -2.74 -6.96
CA MET A 26 -6.92 -1.67 -7.78
C MET A 26 -8.34 -1.31 -7.33
N TYR A 27 -9.14 -2.28 -6.88
CA TYR A 27 -10.48 -2.00 -6.37
C TYR A 27 -10.47 -1.31 -5.01
N ILE A 28 -9.58 -1.72 -4.10
CA ILE A 28 -9.38 -1.06 -2.80
C ILE A 28 -8.93 0.39 -3.01
N LEU A 29 -7.92 0.62 -3.85
CA LEU A 29 -7.42 1.96 -4.16
C LEU A 29 -8.51 2.83 -4.83
N HIS A 30 -9.27 2.26 -5.77
CA HIS A 30 -10.44 2.93 -6.33
C HIS A 30 -11.43 3.37 -5.23
N LYS A 31 -11.75 2.51 -4.27
CA LYS A 31 -12.66 2.84 -3.16
C LYS A 31 -12.14 3.97 -2.30
N ILE A 32 -10.88 3.90 -1.90
CA ILE A 32 -10.25 4.93 -1.07
C ILE A 32 -10.24 6.27 -1.82
N PHE A 33 -9.57 6.30 -2.98
CA PHE A 33 -9.27 7.56 -3.64
C PHE A 33 -10.47 8.17 -4.37
N THR A 34 -11.40 7.37 -4.91
CA THR A 34 -12.58 7.93 -5.59
C THR A 34 -13.80 8.09 -4.70
N LYS A 35 -14.08 7.12 -3.81
CA LYS A 35 -15.33 7.15 -3.01
C LYS A 35 -15.17 7.88 -1.69
N VAL A 36 -13.99 7.84 -1.07
CA VAL A 36 -13.75 8.51 0.22
C VAL A 36 -13.19 9.91 0.01
N PHE A 37 -12.18 10.06 -0.85
CA PHE A 37 -11.46 11.31 -1.07
C PHE A 37 -11.82 12.07 -2.36
N ASP A 38 -12.56 11.45 -3.27
CA ASP A 38 -13.01 12.07 -4.53
C ASP A 38 -11.87 12.63 -5.43
N TYR A 39 -10.83 11.84 -5.66
CA TYR A 39 -9.82 12.14 -6.68
C TYR A 39 -10.15 11.48 -8.01
N GLN A 40 -9.64 12.06 -9.11
CA GLN A 40 -9.55 11.34 -10.38
C GLN A 40 -8.63 10.14 -10.20
N TYR A 41 -9.07 9.00 -10.73
CA TYR A 41 -8.39 7.72 -10.57
C TYR A 41 -8.39 6.99 -11.90
N GLU A 42 -7.24 6.51 -12.32
CA GLU A 42 -7.04 5.83 -13.59
C GLU A 42 -6.29 4.53 -13.35
N THR A 43 -6.64 3.48 -14.09
CA THR A 43 -5.91 2.22 -14.05
C THR A 43 -5.51 1.79 -15.45
N ARG A 44 -4.33 1.20 -15.58
CA ARG A 44 -3.97 0.35 -16.72
C ARG A 44 -3.45 -0.96 -16.17
N ASN A 45 -4.16 -2.05 -16.44
CA ASN A 45 -3.68 -3.37 -16.02
C ASN A 45 -2.75 -4.00 -17.08
N ARG A 46 -2.04 -5.08 -16.73
CA ARG A 46 -1.16 -5.84 -17.66
C ARG A 46 -1.88 -6.49 -18.85
N LEU A 47 -3.21 -6.47 -18.87
CA LEU A 47 -4.00 -6.86 -20.04
C LEU A 47 -4.32 -5.65 -20.95
N ASP A 48 -3.63 -4.53 -20.71
CA ASP A 48 -3.81 -3.24 -21.37
C ASP A 48 -5.23 -2.66 -21.27
N GLU A 49 -6.01 -3.07 -20.27
CA GLU A 49 -7.31 -2.47 -20.01
C GLU A 49 -7.14 -1.15 -19.25
N TYR A 50 -7.35 -0.04 -19.96
CA TYR A 50 -7.44 1.29 -19.37
C TYR A 50 -8.85 1.59 -18.83
N ARG A 51 -8.93 2.10 -17.60
CA ARG A 51 -10.21 2.48 -16.96
C ARG A 51 -10.08 3.79 -16.18
N PRO A 52 -10.76 4.88 -16.61
CA PRO A 52 -10.84 6.11 -15.86
C PRO A 52 -12.06 6.14 -14.92
N TYR A 53 -11.90 6.79 -13.78
CA TYR A 53 -12.93 6.99 -12.76
C TYR A 53 -12.88 8.42 -12.22
N ASN A 54 -14.05 8.97 -11.87
CA ASN A 54 -14.22 10.34 -11.38
C ASN A 54 -13.41 11.36 -12.22
N LYS A 55 -13.52 11.29 -13.56
CA LYS A 55 -12.76 12.16 -14.46
C LYS A 55 -13.07 13.62 -14.15
N LYS A 56 -12.03 14.43 -13.95
CA LYS A 56 -12.11 15.87 -13.69
C LYS A 56 -11.40 16.62 -14.81
N GLU A 57 -11.79 17.86 -15.06
CA GLU A 57 -11.07 18.72 -15.99
C GLU A 57 -9.78 19.22 -15.34
N ASN A 58 -8.63 19.01 -15.99
CA ASN A 58 -7.30 19.45 -15.54
C ASN A 58 -7.02 19.20 -14.05
N PRO A 59 -7.07 17.94 -13.58
CA PRO A 59 -6.94 17.65 -12.17
C PRO A 59 -5.54 17.97 -11.66
N LEU A 60 -5.45 18.92 -10.73
CA LEU A 60 -4.23 19.19 -9.96
C LEU A 60 -3.84 18.01 -9.06
N SER A 61 -4.75 17.06 -8.82
CA SER A 61 -4.48 15.82 -8.11
C SER A 61 -5.18 14.65 -8.76
N SER A 62 -4.41 13.61 -9.09
CA SER A 62 -4.92 12.39 -9.72
C SER A 62 -4.07 11.19 -9.34
N ILE A 63 -4.73 10.04 -9.29
CA ILE A 63 -4.13 8.75 -8.99
C ILE A 63 -4.07 7.93 -10.27
N PHE A 64 -2.93 7.32 -10.53
CA PHE A 64 -2.79 6.31 -11.56
C PHE A 64 -2.34 5.00 -10.91
N VAL A 65 -2.93 3.88 -11.31
CA VAL A 65 -2.58 2.56 -10.79
C VAL A 65 -2.23 1.63 -11.94
N ILE A 66 -1.07 1.00 -11.81
CA ILE A 66 -0.54 0.00 -12.73
C ILE A 66 -0.16 -1.24 -11.94
N ASN A 67 0.04 -2.36 -12.63
CA ASN A 67 0.59 -3.55 -11.99
C ASN A 67 1.89 -3.99 -12.65
N THR A 68 2.72 -4.74 -11.91
CA THR A 68 3.92 -5.38 -12.46
C THR A 68 3.56 -6.45 -13.49
N LYS A 69 4.54 -6.79 -14.34
CA LYS A 69 4.41 -7.76 -15.42
C LYS A 69 3.81 -9.08 -14.92
N GLU A 70 4.39 -9.65 -13.88
CA GLU A 70 3.88 -10.80 -13.15
C GLU A 70 3.56 -10.42 -11.70
N SER A 71 2.87 -11.31 -11.00
CA SER A 71 2.58 -11.14 -9.57
C SER A 71 3.76 -11.69 -8.78
N ASN A 72 4.89 -10.97 -8.84
CA ASN A 72 6.11 -11.31 -8.14
C ASN A 72 6.88 -10.05 -7.72
N ILE A 73 7.40 -10.04 -6.49
CA ILE A 73 8.17 -8.91 -5.95
C ILE A 73 9.43 -8.60 -6.78
N LYS A 74 10.01 -9.60 -7.46
CA LYS A 74 11.23 -9.44 -8.26
C LYS A 74 11.02 -8.54 -9.47
N ASP A 75 9.80 -8.43 -9.97
CA ASP A 75 9.48 -7.61 -11.15
C ASP A 75 9.64 -6.12 -10.87
N ILE A 76 9.65 -5.71 -9.60
CA ILE A 76 9.98 -4.34 -9.21
C ILE A 76 11.42 -3.99 -9.62
N LYS A 77 12.35 -4.96 -9.61
CA LYS A 77 13.74 -4.74 -10.03
C LYS A 77 13.86 -4.40 -11.51
N ASP A 78 12.81 -4.65 -12.27
CA ASP A 78 12.70 -4.29 -13.67
C ASP A 78 13.87 -4.77 -14.54
N ALA A 79 14.31 -6.02 -14.30
CA ALA A 79 15.49 -6.56 -14.97
C ALA A 79 15.34 -6.63 -16.51
N ASP A 80 14.11 -6.60 -17.01
CA ASP A 80 13.77 -6.60 -18.44
C ASP A 80 13.23 -5.25 -18.96
N GLY A 81 13.20 -4.19 -18.13
CA GLY A 81 12.78 -2.84 -18.51
C GLY A 81 11.28 -2.62 -18.67
N TYR A 82 10.45 -3.55 -18.20
CA TYR A 82 8.98 -3.45 -18.25
C TYR A 82 8.40 -2.20 -17.57
N LEU A 83 8.84 -1.86 -16.36
CA LEU A 83 8.37 -0.68 -15.63
C LEU A 83 8.87 0.60 -16.29
N ASP A 84 10.10 0.63 -16.79
CA ASP A 84 10.64 1.76 -17.56
C ASP A 84 9.84 2.02 -18.85
N ASP A 85 9.48 0.96 -19.58
CA ASP A 85 8.60 1.03 -20.75
C ASP A 85 7.21 1.54 -20.35
N LEU A 86 6.66 1.05 -19.24
CA LEU A 86 5.35 1.47 -18.74
C LEU A 86 5.38 2.93 -18.28
N PHE A 87 6.45 3.39 -17.64
CA PHE A 87 6.63 4.79 -17.27
C PHE A 87 6.73 5.68 -18.51
N THR A 88 7.43 5.23 -19.55
CA THR A 88 7.50 5.91 -20.85
C THR A 88 6.12 6.06 -21.47
N VAL A 89 5.32 5.00 -21.43
CA VAL A 89 3.92 5.01 -21.88
C VAL A 89 3.07 5.97 -21.05
N LEU A 90 3.17 5.96 -19.72
CA LEU A 90 2.44 6.89 -18.85
C LEU A 90 2.77 8.35 -19.16
N ILE A 91 4.04 8.67 -19.42
CA ILE A 91 4.48 10.02 -19.77
C ILE A 91 3.96 10.44 -21.14
N ASN A 92 4.12 9.58 -22.15
CA ASN A 92 3.88 9.94 -23.55
C ASN A 92 2.41 9.83 -23.97
N GLU A 93 1.69 8.81 -23.50
CA GLU A 93 0.30 8.55 -23.90
C GLU A 93 -0.72 9.17 -22.94
N TYR A 94 -0.42 9.21 -21.64
CA TYR A 94 -1.36 9.66 -20.60
C TYR A 94 -0.99 11.03 -20.01
N GLU A 95 0.10 11.64 -20.50
CA GLU A 95 0.64 12.91 -19.97
C GLU A 95 0.86 12.89 -18.44
N PHE A 96 1.13 11.70 -17.88
CA PHE A 96 1.31 11.51 -16.46
C PHE A 96 2.79 11.71 -16.07
N PRO A 97 3.12 12.72 -15.25
CA PRO A 97 4.52 13.07 -14.96
C PRO A 97 5.11 12.16 -13.89
N VAL A 98 5.48 10.93 -14.27
CA VAL A 98 6.01 9.90 -13.35
C VAL A 98 7.14 10.43 -12.47
N ASN A 99 8.09 11.17 -13.04
CA ASN A 99 9.24 11.75 -12.34
C ASN A 99 8.88 12.80 -11.27
N LYS A 100 7.65 13.35 -11.28
CA LYS A 100 7.15 14.31 -10.29
C LYS A 100 6.05 13.73 -9.42
N ALA A 101 5.72 12.45 -9.60
CA ALA A 101 4.68 11.78 -8.85
C ALA A 101 5.22 11.23 -7.53
N ALA A 102 4.37 11.15 -6.52
CA ALA A 102 4.60 10.25 -5.39
C ALA A 102 4.33 8.80 -5.87
N ILE A 103 5.27 7.89 -5.64
CA ILE A 103 5.17 6.49 -6.09
C ILE A 103 5.11 5.56 -4.88
N PHE A 104 4.13 4.66 -4.89
CA PHE A 104 3.97 3.61 -3.87
C PHE A 104 3.93 2.24 -4.53
N TYR A 105 4.64 1.28 -3.96
CA TYR A 105 4.63 -0.11 -4.38
C TYR A 105 3.84 -0.92 -3.34
N ILE A 106 2.74 -1.56 -3.74
CA ILE A 106 1.92 -2.38 -2.83
C ILE A 106 2.05 -3.84 -3.21
N PHE A 107 2.61 -4.63 -2.31
CA PHE A 107 2.94 -6.04 -2.57
C PHE A 107 2.58 -6.94 -1.40
N ASP A 108 2.26 -8.18 -1.71
CA ASP A 108 1.92 -9.19 -0.73
C ASP A 108 3.19 -9.91 -0.25
N ARG A 109 3.29 -10.08 1.08
CA ARG A 109 4.27 -10.99 1.65
C ARG A 109 3.71 -12.42 1.61
N ASP A 110 3.80 -13.04 0.43
CA ASP A 110 3.52 -14.46 0.26
C ASP A 110 4.80 -15.30 0.36
N ASN A 111 4.97 -16.04 1.46
CA ASN A 111 6.15 -16.89 1.64
C ASN A 111 6.15 -18.18 0.80
N LYS A 112 5.14 -18.39 -0.05
CA LYS A 112 5.09 -19.53 -0.97
C LYS A 112 5.54 -19.19 -2.38
N SER A 113 5.32 -17.95 -2.82
CA SER A 113 5.66 -17.47 -4.17
C SER A 113 6.82 -16.45 -4.17
N ASN A 114 6.96 -15.66 -3.10
CA ASN A 114 7.99 -14.65 -2.94
C ASN A 114 8.98 -15.06 -1.84
N THR A 115 9.87 -16.03 -2.10
CA THR A 115 10.77 -16.60 -1.07
C THR A 115 12.12 -15.90 -0.92
N ASP A 116 12.43 -14.93 -1.79
CA ASP A 116 13.74 -14.28 -1.86
C ASP A 116 13.88 -13.14 -0.85
N SER A 117 14.29 -13.49 0.37
CA SER A 117 14.46 -12.52 1.46
C SER A 117 15.50 -11.44 1.17
N LYS A 118 16.50 -11.72 0.33
CA LYS A 118 17.50 -10.72 -0.07
C LYS A 118 16.86 -9.61 -0.89
N ILE A 119 15.95 -9.98 -1.80
CA ILE A 119 15.24 -9.01 -2.64
C ILE A 119 14.32 -8.13 -1.82
N PHE A 120 13.56 -8.68 -0.86
CA PHE A 120 12.76 -7.84 0.04
C PHE A 120 13.60 -6.84 0.81
N ARG A 121 14.71 -7.28 1.42
CA ARG A 121 15.60 -6.39 2.19
C ARG A 121 16.19 -5.28 1.32
N GLU A 122 16.61 -5.61 0.11
CA GLU A 122 17.12 -4.63 -0.85
C GLU A 122 16.04 -3.63 -1.28
N LEU A 123 14.83 -4.10 -1.57
CA LEU A 123 13.72 -3.23 -1.96
C LEU A 123 13.24 -2.36 -0.80
N ILE A 124 13.18 -2.86 0.43
CA ILE A 124 12.83 -2.07 1.62
C ILE A 124 13.86 -0.95 1.84
N ASN A 125 15.15 -1.25 1.69
CA ASN A 125 16.22 -0.25 1.88
C ASN A 125 16.21 0.82 0.78
N ASN A 126 15.88 0.43 -0.45
CA ASN A 126 15.85 1.35 -1.57
C ASN A 126 14.52 2.13 -1.61
N LEU A 127 13.37 1.46 -1.61
CA LEU A 127 12.05 2.06 -1.73
C LEU A 127 11.52 2.57 -0.38
N LYS A 128 12.19 3.61 0.13
CA LYS A 128 12.01 4.13 1.48
C LYS A 128 11.22 5.44 1.59
N ASN A 129 11.00 6.13 0.47
CA ASN A 129 10.34 7.43 0.41
C ASN A 129 9.55 7.56 -0.90
N SER A 130 8.31 8.05 -0.82
CA SER A 130 7.41 8.11 -1.96
C SER A 130 7.82 9.12 -3.04
N ARG A 131 8.61 10.15 -2.70
CA ARG A 131 8.94 11.29 -3.57
C ARG A 131 10.42 11.46 -3.84
N GLU A 132 11.27 11.04 -2.92
CA GLU A 132 12.70 11.22 -3.07
C GLU A 132 13.33 10.10 -3.91
N PRO A 133 14.24 10.46 -4.84
CA PRO A 133 14.93 9.48 -5.64
C PRO A 133 15.92 8.65 -4.84
N ASN A 134 16.10 7.40 -5.26
CA ASN A 134 16.98 6.47 -4.58
C ASN A 134 18.41 6.54 -5.15
N ASN A 135 19.41 6.31 -4.31
CA ASN A 135 20.82 6.58 -4.62
C ASN A 135 21.46 5.68 -5.71
N VAL A 136 20.77 4.69 -6.28
CA VAL A 136 21.46 3.64 -7.07
C VAL A 136 20.72 3.11 -8.31
N THR A 137 19.40 2.83 -8.26
CA THR A 137 18.73 2.11 -9.36
C THR A 137 17.25 2.43 -9.62
N TYR A 138 16.53 3.07 -8.69
CA TYR A 138 15.08 3.30 -8.81
C TYR A 138 14.79 4.80 -8.83
N THR A 139 13.81 5.23 -9.61
CA THR A 139 13.43 6.64 -9.80
C THR A 139 13.01 7.32 -8.51
N GLN A 140 12.05 6.75 -7.78
CA GLN A 140 11.59 7.13 -6.45
C GLN A 140 10.57 6.09 -5.98
N GLY A 141 10.27 5.98 -4.68
CA GLY A 141 9.07 5.29 -4.24
C GLY A 141 9.17 4.62 -2.88
N LEU A 142 7.99 4.29 -2.33
CA LEU A 142 7.83 3.68 -1.02
C LEU A 142 7.20 2.29 -1.13
N LEU A 143 7.87 1.25 -0.62
CA LEU A 143 7.34 -0.12 -0.58
C LEU A 143 6.44 -0.33 0.64
N LEU A 144 5.20 -0.76 0.41
CA LEU A 144 4.18 -1.04 1.41
C LEU A 144 3.74 -2.50 1.31
N LEU A 145 3.96 -3.27 2.36
CA LEU A 145 3.68 -4.70 2.38
C LEU A 145 2.34 -5.03 3.05
N GLY A 146 1.67 -6.06 2.54
CA GLY A 146 0.55 -6.75 3.18
C GLY A 146 0.98 -8.13 3.70
N TYR A 147 0.63 -8.46 4.94
CA TYR A 147 1.03 -9.70 5.62
C TYR A 147 -0.20 -10.52 6.02
N PRO A 148 -0.47 -11.70 5.40
CA PRO A 148 0.23 -12.25 4.24
C PRO A 148 -0.15 -11.59 2.90
N SER A 149 -1.21 -10.76 2.89
CA SER A 149 -1.72 -10.13 1.66
C SER A 149 -2.45 -8.82 1.93
N ILE A 150 -2.82 -8.12 0.85
CA ILE A 150 -3.60 -6.89 0.89
C ILE A 150 -4.97 -7.06 1.57
N GLU A 151 -5.54 -8.27 1.58
CA GLU A 151 -6.77 -8.56 2.35
C GLU A 151 -6.61 -8.26 3.84
N SER A 152 -5.39 -8.12 4.36
CA SER A 152 -5.14 -7.67 5.73
C SER A 152 -5.63 -6.25 5.97
N PHE A 153 -5.58 -5.38 4.95
CA PHE A 153 -6.23 -4.08 4.98
C PHE A 153 -7.75 -4.22 5.07
N THR A 154 -8.34 -5.14 4.30
CA THR A 154 -9.77 -5.42 4.38
C THR A 154 -10.15 -5.93 5.76
N ALA A 155 -9.35 -6.80 6.37
CA ALA A 155 -9.57 -7.27 7.74
C ALA A 155 -9.57 -6.11 8.74
N SER A 156 -8.56 -5.24 8.69
CA SER A 156 -8.41 -4.11 9.62
C SER A 156 -9.48 -3.03 9.47
N ASN A 157 -10.20 -3.00 8.35
CA ASN A 157 -11.36 -2.13 8.19
C ASN A 157 -12.56 -2.53 9.07
N TYR A 158 -12.61 -3.78 9.55
CA TYR A 158 -13.83 -4.34 10.15
C TYR A 158 -13.61 -5.08 11.46
N ILE A 159 -12.47 -5.75 11.64
CA ILE A 159 -12.18 -6.60 12.79
C ILE A 159 -11.29 -5.80 13.75
N ASP A 160 -11.57 -5.85 15.05
CA ASP A 160 -10.70 -5.27 16.09
C ASP A 160 -9.55 -6.25 16.40
N ASP A 161 -8.41 -5.74 16.86
CA ASP A 161 -7.24 -6.53 17.26
C ASP A 161 -6.72 -7.43 16.12
N THR A 162 -6.77 -6.94 14.88
CA THR A 162 -6.42 -7.71 13.67
C THR A 162 -5.02 -8.28 13.71
N PHE A 163 -4.07 -7.58 14.33
CA PHE A 163 -2.70 -8.05 14.49
C PHE A 163 -2.58 -9.35 15.30
N ASN A 164 -3.59 -9.70 16.11
CA ASN A 164 -3.63 -10.98 16.84
C ASN A 164 -4.10 -12.16 15.96
N ILE A 165 -4.69 -11.87 14.79
CA ILE A 165 -5.12 -12.88 13.83
C ILE A 165 -3.92 -13.39 13.04
N LYS A 166 -3.84 -14.70 12.86
CA LYS A 166 -2.72 -15.38 12.22
C LYS A 166 -3.20 -16.13 10.97
N MET A 167 -2.54 -15.89 9.84
CA MET A 167 -2.85 -16.55 8.57
C MET A 167 -1.58 -16.96 7.85
N ASP A 168 -1.58 -18.16 7.26
CA ASP A 168 -0.47 -18.65 6.42
C ASP A 168 -0.44 -17.91 5.07
N THR A 169 -1.59 -17.86 4.38
CA THR A 169 -1.66 -17.28 3.03
C THR A 169 -2.80 -16.28 2.86
N GLY A 170 -2.67 -15.39 1.87
CA GLY A 170 -3.76 -14.51 1.45
C GLY A 170 -5.03 -15.28 1.03
N ARG A 171 -4.89 -16.49 0.48
CA ARG A 171 -6.03 -17.37 0.17
C ARG A 171 -6.80 -17.81 1.42
N ASN A 172 -6.08 -18.17 2.49
CA ASN A 172 -6.71 -18.51 3.77
C ASN A 172 -7.40 -17.28 4.36
N LEU A 173 -6.74 -16.12 4.32
CA LEU A 173 -7.32 -14.87 4.79
C LEU A 173 -8.58 -14.49 4.01
N LYS A 174 -8.56 -14.56 2.68
CA LYS A 174 -9.73 -14.32 1.83
C LYS A 174 -10.89 -15.26 2.16
N SER A 175 -10.60 -16.54 2.39
CA SER A 175 -11.62 -17.53 2.79
C SER A 175 -12.22 -17.21 4.16
N TYR A 176 -11.38 -16.77 5.10
CA TYR A 176 -11.79 -16.33 6.43
C TYR A 176 -12.65 -15.05 6.36
N LEU A 177 -12.27 -14.05 5.56
CA LEU A 177 -13.08 -12.84 5.39
C LEU A 177 -14.43 -13.14 4.74
N ASN A 178 -14.48 -14.07 3.79
CA ASN A 178 -15.74 -14.50 3.18
C ASN A 178 -16.68 -15.24 4.16
N SER A 179 -16.15 -15.87 5.21
CA SER A 179 -16.99 -16.51 6.24
C SER A 179 -17.54 -15.52 7.26
N ILE A 180 -16.96 -14.31 7.34
CA ILE A 180 -17.44 -13.23 8.22
C ILE A 180 -18.35 -12.29 7.42
N SER A 181 -19.62 -12.22 7.80
CA SER A 181 -20.56 -11.30 7.16
C SER A 181 -20.05 -9.86 7.26
N ASN A 182 -20.15 -9.10 6.16
CA ASN A 182 -19.84 -7.67 6.04
C ASN A 182 -18.36 -7.28 5.90
N CYS A 183 -17.41 -8.22 5.92
CA CYS A 183 -16.00 -7.93 5.61
C CYS A 183 -15.74 -7.90 4.10
N THR A 184 -16.08 -6.79 3.43
CA THR A 184 -15.97 -6.66 1.97
C THR A 184 -15.35 -5.34 1.53
N ASN A 185 -14.56 -5.38 0.46
CA ASN A 185 -13.97 -4.17 -0.16
C ASN A 185 -15.06 -3.19 -0.63
N GLN A 186 -16.27 -3.65 -0.93
CA GLN A 186 -17.33 -2.79 -1.43
C GLN A 186 -17.76 -1.72 -0.42
N ARG A 187 -17.70 -2.04 0.88
CA ARG A 187 -18.23 -1.23 1.99
C ARG A 187 -17.19 -0.33 2.66
N ILE A 188 -15.96 -0.33 2.14
CA ILE A 188 -14.89 0.56 2.61
C ILE A 188 -15.37 2.01 2.53
N ASN A 189 -15.26 2.73 3.63
CA ASN A 189 -15.65 4.13 3.78
C ASN A 189 -14.75 4.83 4.81
N LYS A 190 -15.02 6.11 5.12
CA LYS A 190 -14.21 6.88 6.08
C LYS A 190 -14.04 6.18 7.43
N SER A 191 -15.12 5.68 8.04
CA SER A 191 -15.09 5.08 9.37
C SER A 191 -14.32 3.76 9.40
N THR A 192 -14.42 2.96 8.33
CA THR A 192 -13.68 1.69 8.26
C THR A 192 -12.20 1.93 8.00
N ILE A 193 -11.85 2.95 7.20
CA ILE A 193 -10.44 3.35 6.99
C ILE A 193 -9.86 3.90 8.30
N GLU A 194 -10.62 4.67 9.08
CA GLU A 194 -10.18 5.15 10.39
C GLU A 194 -9.79 4.00 11.32
N LYS A 195 -10.61 2.94 11.33
CA LYS A 195 -10.31 1.71 12.05
C LYS A 195 -9.04 1.04 11.53
N ALA A 196 -8.91 0.90 10.21
CA ALA A 196 -7.71 0.32 9.60
C ALA A 196 -6.42 1.09 9.92
N VAL A 197 -6.49 2.42 10.05
CA VAL A 197 -5.37 3.25 10.50
C VAL A 197 -5.01 2.93 11.95
N LYS A 198 -5.99 2.89 12.86
CA LYS A 198 -5.77 2.58 14.28
C LYS A 198 -5.13 1.21 14.47
N GLU A 199 -5.68 0.20 13.79
CA GLU A 199 -5.16 -1.17 13.78
C GLU A 199 -3.72 -1.25 13.25
N MET A 200 -3.40 -0.52 12.18
CA MET A 200 -2.03 -0.46 11.65
C MET A 200 -1.08 0.23 12.64
N LEU A 201 -1.48 1.35 13.24
CA LEU A 201 -0.65 2.08 14.20
C LEU A 201 -0.36 1.22 15.43
N GLU A 202 -1.38 0.56 15.98
CA GLU A 202 -1.21 -0.35 17.11
C GLU A 202 -0.28 -1.52 16.77
N ALA A 203 -0.41 -2.11 15.58
CA ALA A 203 0.51 -3.14 15.12
C ALA A 203 1.96 -2.63 15.00
N ILE A 204 2.17 -1.42 14.47
CA ILE A 204 3.49 -0.80 14.37
C ILE A 204 4.08 -0.56 15.77
N THR A 205 3.30 -0.01 16.70
CA THR A 205 3.73 0.19 18.10
C THR A 205 4.04 -1.12 18.82
N ASN A 206 3.28 -2.18 18.56
CA ASN A 206 3.53 -3.51 19.14
C ASN A 206 4.81 -4.17 18.61
N ILE A 207 5.24 -3.82 17.39
CA ILE A 207 6.48 -4.33 16.78
C ILE A 207 7.67 -3.43 17.11
N SER A 208 7.47 -2.11 17.11
CA SER A 208 8.51 -1.11 17.28
C SER A 208 8.18 -0.15 18.40
N THR A 209 9.13 0.03 19.31
CA THR A 209 9.02 0.96 20.45
C THR A 209 9.32 2.42 20.09
N GLU A 210 9.60 2.70 18.81
CA GLU A 210 9.95 4.03 18.31
C GLU A 210 8.89 4.49 17.31
N ASP A 211 8.65 5.80 17.27
CA ASP A 211 7.85 6.42 16.23
C ASP A 211 8.48 6.15 14.84
N TYR A 212 7.64 5.98 13.83
CA TYR A 212 8.12 5.75 12.48
C TYR A 212 8.47 7.07 11.79
N ASN A 213 9.47 7.02 10.91
CA ASN A 213 9.90 8.17 10.11
C ASN A 213 9.38 8.02 8.67
N LEU A 214 8.60 8.98 8.17
CA LEU A 214 8.13 8.97 6.78
C LEU A 214 9.17 9.47 5.79
N ASP A 215 10.14 10.29 6.22
CA ASP A 215 11.23 10.74 5.35
C ASP A 215 12.16 9.58 4.99
N ASP A 216 12.32 8.62 5.91
CA ASP A 216 13.01 7.35 5.69
C ASP A 216 12.26 6.19 6.37
N PHE A 217 11.27 5.64 5.67
CA PHE A 217 10.45 4.56 6.21
C PHE A 217 11.14 3.19 6.18
N SER A 218 12.34 3.08 5.60
CA SER A 218 13.04 1.80 5.45
C SER A 218 13.32 1.14 6.81
N GLN A 219 13.64 1.93 7.83
CA GLN A 219 13.98 1.42 9.17
C GLN A 219 12.76 0.75 9.82
N THR A 220 11.62 1.45 9.84
CA THR A 220 10.37 0.91 10.37
C THR A 220 9.93 -0.32 9.57
N ASN A 221 9.95 -0.22 8.24
CA ASN A 221 9.54 -1.32 7.36
C ASN A 221 10.44 -2.56 7.51
N MET A 222 11.75 -2.38 7.68
CA MET A 222 12.69 -3.47 7.96
C MET A 222 12.39 -4.14 9.29
N LYS A 223 12.16 -3.38 10.37
CA LYS A 223 11.79 -3.95 11.68
C LYS A 223 10.50 -4.79 11.59
N ILE A 224 9.49 -4.28 10.88
CA ILE A 224 8.23 -5.00 10.63
C ILE A 224 8.47 -6.28 9.84
N TYR A 225 9.25 -6.19 8.77
CA TYR A 225 9.60 -7.35 7.95
C TYR A 225 10.33 -8.42 8.76
N GLU A 226 11.36 -8.05 9.53
CA GLU A 226 12.12 -8.98 10.37
C GLU A 226 11.26 -9.65 11.43
N TYR A 227 10.43 -8.88 12.15
CA TYR A 227 9.49 -9.41 13.12
C TYR A 227 8.55 -10.45 12.50
N GLN A 228 7.99 -10.15 11.32
CA GLN A 228 7.07 -11.04 10.63
C GLN A 228 7.77 -12.31 10.13
N GLU A 229 8.99 -12.20 9.59
CA GLU A 229 9.76 -13.37 9.15
C GLU A 229 10.17 -14.25 10.34
N GLU A 230 10.60 -13.68 11.46
CA GLU A 230 10.90 -14.43 12.69
C GLU A 230 9.67 -15.16 13.23
N HIS A 231 8.53 -14.47 13.31
CA HIS A 231 7.27 -15.07 13.72
C HIS A 231 6.87 -16.21 12.77
N TYR A 232 7.00 -16.03 11.46
CA TYR A 232 6.69 -17.06 10.47
C TYR A 232 7.63 -18.26 10.56
N LEU A 233 8.93 -18.06 10.80
CA LEU A 233 9.89 -19.16 10.94
C LEU A 233 9.48 -20.15 12.02
N ILE A 234 8.94 -19.65 13.13
CA ILE A 234 8.46 -20.44 14.27
C ILE A 234 7.04 -20.97 14.05
N ASN A 235 6.12 -20.12 13.63
CA ASN A 235 4.68 -20.41 13.66
C ASN A 235 4.08 -20.88 12.32
N LYS A 236 4.81 -20.70 11.21
CA LYS A 236 4.35 -20.98 9.83
C LYS A 236 3.07 -20.22 9.46
N ASN A 237 2.93 -19.00 9.97
CA ASN A 237 1.89 -18.04 9.63
C ASN A 237 2.41 -16.63 9.86
N TYR A 238 1.75 -15.64 9.27
CA TYR A 238 1.97 -14.23 9.54
C TYR A 238 0.87 -13.67 10.45
N LYS A 239 1.20 -12.63 11.22
CA LYS A 239 0.21 -11.80 11.88
C LYS A 239 -0.35 -10.79 10.88
N LEU A 240 -1.65 -10.55 10.90
CA LEU A 240 -2.27 -9.65 9.92
C LEU A 240 -1.77 -8.22 10.07
N LEU A 241 -1.25 -7.66 8.98
CA LEU A 241 -0.82 -6.25 8.93
C LEU A 241 -0.86 -5.78 7.47
N SER A 242 -1.34 -4.57 7.24
CA SER A 242 -1.17 -3.90 5.94
C SER A 242 -0.61 -2.50 6.16
N LEU A 243 0.43 -2.16 5.41
CA LEU A 243 1.05 -0.83 5.44
C LEU A 243 0.39 0.16 4.47
N LEU A 244 -0.74 -0.19 3.84
CA LEU A 244 -1.42 0.68 2.87
C LEU A 244 -1.76 2.06 3.46
N CYS A 245 -2.18 2.13 4.73
CA CYS A 245 -2.53 3.39 5.37
C CYS A 245 -1.34 4.36 5.49
N ILE A 246 -0.09 3.90 5.44
CA ILE A 246 1.10 4.76 5.38
C ILE A 246 1.04 5.69 4.17
N SER A 247 0.53 5.21 3.02
CA SER A 247 0.36 6.07 1.84
C SER A 247 -0.62 7.23 2.10
N LEU A 248 -1.66 7.00 2.90
CA LEU A 248 -2.65 8.05 3.21
C LEU A 248 -2.06 9.10 4.16
N ILE A 249 -1.18 8.67 5.07
CA ILE A 249 -0.48 9.55 6.00
C ILE A 249 0.62 10.34 5.27
N ASP A 250 1.42 9.69 4.42
CA ASP A 250 2.44 10.32 3.58
C ASP A 250 1.83 11.37 2.63
N LEU A 251 0.66 11.08 2.05
CA LEU A 251 -0.07 12.03 1.20
C LEU A 251 -0.81 13.11 2.01
N ARG A 252 -0.72 13.10 3.35
CA ARG A 252 -1.44 13.97 4.29
C ARG A 252 -2.96 13.91 4.20
N LEU A 253 -3.50 12.88 3.56
CA LEU A 253 -4.94 12.61 3.53
C LEU A 253 -5.46 12.18 4.90
N ILE A 254 -4.58 11.61 5.71
CA ILE A 254 -4.82 11.26 7.10
C ILE A 254 -3.73 11.90 7.96
N GLU A 255 -4.15 12.61 9.00
CA GLU A 255 -3.26 13.15 10.04
C GLU A 255 -3.62 12.50 11.39
N ILE A 256 -2.62 12.31 12.24
CA ILE A 256 -2.73 11.65 13.55
C ILE A 256 -2.39 12.73 14.57
N GLU A 257 -3.35 13.09 15.41
CA GLU A 257 -3.16 14.02 16.53
C GLU A 257 -3.15 13.24 17.85
N ASP A 258 -2.18 13.55 18.71
CA ASP A 258 -2.19 13.07 20.08
C ASP A 258 -3.21 13.87 20.89
N GLU A 259 -4.15 13.18 21.55
CA GLU A 259 -5.17 13.81 22.42
C GLU A 259 -4.57 14.45 23.71
N ASN A 260 -3.24 14.47 23.88
CA ASN A 260 -2.58 14.90 25.12
C ASN A 260 -1.93 16.30 25.05
N GLU A 261 -2.14 17.09 23.99
CA GLU A 261 -1.73 18.49 23.93
C GLU A 261 -2.92 19.43 24.08
N ASP A 262 -3.39 19.60 25.33
CA ASP A 262 -4.14 20.77 25.80
C ASP A 262 -3.63 21.17 27.21
#